data_AF-A0A7V5Y6P4-F1
#
_entry.id   AF-A0A7V5Y6P4-F1
#
_cell.length_a   1.000
_cell.length_b   1.000
_cell.length_c   1.000
_cell.angle_alpha   90.00
_cell.angle_beta   90.00
_cell.angle_gamma   90.00
#
_symmetry.space_group_name_H-M   'P 1'
#
loop_
_entity.id
_entity.type
_entity.pdbx_description
1 polymer ?
#
loop_
_entity_poly.entity_id
_entity_poly.type
_entity_poly.pdbx_seq_one_letter_code
_entity_poly.pdbx_strand_id
1 'polypeptide(L)' 'MEELFSSDEMLSLIEKGRLRGYITIEELLQNLPEELEPEAIEDTLSLLETQGIQVLPGSEVAELEL' A
#
# COMPACT_ATOMS: atom_id res chain seq x y z
N MET A 1 -4.17 -15.17 1.99
CA MET A 1 -4.10 -13.88 1.26
C MET A 1 -5.11 -12.87 1.79
N GLU A 2 -6.38 -13.26 2.06
CA GLU A 2 -7.38 -12.36 2.68
C GLU A 2 -6.99 -11.82 4.07
N GLU A 3 -6.19 -12.55 4.86
CA GLU A 3 -5.82 -12.12 6.22
C GLU A 3 -4.85 -10.92 6.26
N LEU A 4 -4.01 -10.73 5.22
CA LEU A 4 -3.06 -9.60 5.17
C LEU A 4 -3.80 -8.26 5.12
N PHE A 5 -4.90 -8.21 4.36
CA PHE A 5 -5.75 -7.03 4.18
C PHE A 5 -6.85 -6.88 5.22
N SER A 6 -6.95 -7.83 6.15
CA SER A 6 -8.02 -7.84 7.15
C SER A 6 -7.63 -7.09 8.43
N SER A 7 -6.38 -6.61 8.56
CA SER A 7 -5.98 -5.80 9.71
C SER A 7 -6.59 -4.40 9.62
N ASP A 8 -7.05 -3.87 10.75
CA ASP A 8 -7.62 -2.52 10.81
C ASP A 8 -6.62 -1.46 10.34
N GLU A 9 -5.33 -1.69 10.56
CA GLU A 9 -4.23 -0.81 10.14
C GLU A 9 -4.08 -0.78 8.62
N MET A 10 -4.09 -1.95 7.97
CA MET A 10 -4.03 -2.04 6.50
C MET A 10 -5.28 -1.48 5.84
N LEU A 11 -6.46 -1.73 6.41
CA LEU A 11 -7.72 -1.14 5.93
C LEU A 11 -7.69 0.40 6.03
N SER A 12 -7.20 0.93 7.16
CA SER A 12 -7.04 2.38 7.33
C SER A 12 -6.05 2.97 6.32
N LEU A 13 -4.95 2.26 6.04
CA LEU A 13 -3.97 2.68 5.05
C LEU A 13 -4.59 2.71 3.64
N ILE A 14 -5.32 1.67 3.26
CA ILE A 14 -6.01 1.60 1.97
C ILE A 14 -7.04 2.72 1.83
N GLU A 15 -7.82 3.01 2.86
CA GLU A 15 -8.80 4.10 2.81
C GLU A 15 -8.13 5.46 2.58
N LYS A 16 -7.03 5.75 3.31
CA LYS A 16 -6.22 6.96 3.09
C LYS A 16 -5.63 6.98 1.68
N GLY A 17 -5.14 5.84 1.22
CA GLY A 17 -4.59 5.65 -0.11
C GLY A 17 -5.60 5.97 -1.21
N ARG A 18 -6.84 5.52 -1.08
CA ARG A 18 -7.93 5.82 -2.01
C ARG A 18 -8.30 7.31 -2.05
N LEU A 19 -8.21 8.00 -0.92
CA LEU A 19 -8.48 9.45 -0.86
C LEU A 19 -7.37 10.27 -1.54
N ARG A 20 -6.11 9.84 -1.40
CA ARG A 20 -4.94 10.53 -1.98
C ARG A 20 -4.63 10.10 -3.42
N GLY A 21 -5.05 8.90 -3.81
CA GLY A 21 -4.65 8.23 -5.04
C GLY A 21 -3.31 7.48 -4.94
N TYR A 22 -2.66 7.51 -3.78
CA TYR A 22 -1.37 6.85 -3.57
C TYR A 22 -1.14 6.41 -2.10
N ILE A 23 -0.25 5.44 -1.90
CA ILE A 23 0.35 5.02 -0.63
C ILE A 23 1.87 5.03 -0.81
N THR A 24 2.64 5.34 0.24
CA THR A 24 4.10 5.23 0.15
C THR A 24 4.60 3.81 0.36
N ILE A 25 5.74 3.46 -0.24
CA ILE A 25 6.42 2.17 -0.01
C ILE A 25 6.66 1.97 1.49
N GLU A 26 7.07 3.02 2.20
CA GLU A 26 7.34 2.98 3.64
C GLU A 26 6.07 2.72 4.46
N GLU A 27 4.95 3.36 4.12
CA GLU A 27 3.65 3.10 4.76
C GLU A 27 3.20 1.66 4.50
N LEU A 28 3.37 1.17 3.27
CA LEU A 28 3.03 -0.21 2.91
C LEU A 28 3.87 -1.23 3.69
N LEU A 29 5.19 -1.05 3.73
CA LEU A 29 6.11 -1.95 4.44
C LEU A 29 5.88 -1.98 5.95
N GLN A 30 5.43 -0.88 6.56
CA GLN A 30 5.08 -0.86 7.99
C GLN A 30 3.84 -1.68 8.32
N ASN A 31 2.95 -1.89 7.34
CA ASN A 31 1.70 -2.62 7.54
C ASN A 31 1.77 -4.06 6.99
N LEU A 32 2.82 -4.38 6.23
CA LEU A 32 3.08 -5.73 5.75
C LEU A 32 3.95 -6.51 6.76
N PRO A 33 3.74 -7.82 6.92
CA PRO A 33 4.63 -8.67 7.70
C PRO A 33 6.07 -8.68 7.13
N GLU A 34 7.06 -8.83 8.02
CA GLU A 34 8.48 -8.88 7.64
C GLU A 34 8.82 -10.04 6.68
N GLU A 35 8.09 -11.15 6.80
CA GLU A 35 8.25 -12.32 5.94
C GLU A 35 7.01 -12.47 5.03
N LEU A 36 7.21 -12.16 3.75
CA LEU A 36 6.21 -12.28 2.70
C LEU A 36 6.78 -13.06 1.53
N GLU A 37 5.99 -14.00 1.03
CA GLU A 37 6.27 -14.65 -0.24
C GLU A 37 6.17 -13.62 -1.39
N PRO A 38 7.07 -13.66 -2.39
CA PRO A 38 7.06 -12.71 -3.50
C PRO A 38 5.70 -12.62 -4.22
N GLU A 39 5.02 -13.76 -4.39
CA GLU A 39 3.68 -13.84 -4.99
C GLU A 39 2.66 -12.99 -4.22
N ALA A 40 2.68 -13.04 -2.88
CA ALA A 40 1.77 -12.26 -2.06
C ALA A 40 2.02 -10.73 -2.13
N ILE A 41 3.27 -10.32 -2.41
CA ILE A 41 3.61 -8.92 -2.66
C ILE A 41 3.03 -8.48 -4.00
N GLU A 42 3.22 -9.28 -5.05
CA GLU A 42 2.68 -8.98 -6.40
C GLU A 42 1.15 -8.87 -6.39
N ASP A 43 0.47 -9.79 -5.70
CA ASP A 43 -0.98 -9.75 -5.54
C ASP A 43 -1.44 -8.52 -4.76
N THR A 44 -0.66 -8.12 -3.74
CA THR A 44 -0.93 -6.92 -2.97
C THR A 44 -0.84 -5.65 -3.81
N LEU A 45 0.23 -5.51 -4.59
CA LEU A 45 0.42 -4.38 -5.49
C LEU A 45 -0.68 -4.33 -6.55
N SER A 46 -1.04 -5.48 -7.13
CA SER A 46 -2.10 -5.61 -8.12
C SER A 46 -3.48 -5.22 -7.56
N LEU A 47 -3.76 -5.59 -6.30
CA LEU A 47 -4.99 -5.21 -5.62
C LEU A 47 -5.07 -3.70 -5.37
N LEU A 48 -3.98 -3.09 -4.91
CA LEU A 48 -3.90 -1.65 -4.68
C LEU A 48 -4.12 -0.87 -5.99
N GLU A 49 -3.47 -1.31 -7.07
CA GLU A 49 -3.65 -0.71 -8.40
C GLU A 49 -5.11 -0.83 -8.89
N THR A 50 -5.74 -1.99 -8.70
CA THR A 50 -7.17 -2.22 -9.04
C THR A 50 -8.10 -1.28 -8.25
N GLN A 51 -7.71 -0.89 -7.04
CA GLN A 51 -8.45 0.09 -6.22
C GLN A 51 -8.15 1.54 -6.58
N GLY A 52 -7.31 1.79 -7.58
CA GLY A 52 -6.90 3.12 -8.01
C GLY A 52 -5.85 3.76 -7.11
N ILE A 53 -5.06 2.95 -6.40
CA ILE A 53 -4.04 3.40 -5.46
C ILE A 53 -2.67 3.07 -6.03
N GLN A 54 -1.85 4.08 -6.28
CA GLN A 54 -0.46 3.87 -6.70
C GLN A 54 0.46 3.70 -5.48
N VAL A 55 1.47 2.86 -5.60
CA VAL A 55 2.52 2.74 -4.59
C VAL A 55 3.72 3.54 -5.05
N LEU A 56 4.07 4.60 -4.30
CA LEU A 56 5.14 5.53 -4.65
C LEU A 56 6.24 5.53 -3.58
N PRO A 57 7.50 5.79 -3.94
CA PRO A 57 8.53 6.10 -2.94
C PRO A 57 8.17 7.39 -2.19
N GLY A 58 8.46 7.46 -0.89
CA GLY A 58 8.23 8.69 -0.10
C GLY A 58 8.94 9.92 -0.68
N SER A 59 10.06 9.73 -1.39
CA SER A 59 10.75 10.80 -2.12
C SER A 59 9.93 11.38 -3.27
N GLU A 60 9.17 10.56 -4.00
CA GLU A 60 8.34 11.04 -5.12
C GLU A 60 7.11 11.78 -4.61
N VAL A 61 6.53 11.33 -3.49
CA VAL A 61 5.42 12.03 -2.85
C VAL A 61 5.82 13.43 -2.39
N ALA A 62 7.02 13.58 -1.82
CA ALA A 62 7.54 14.87 -1.41
C ALA A 62 7.69 15.86 -2.59
N GLU A 63 7.87 15.36 -3.81
CA GLU A 63 7.92 16.19 -5.03
C GLU A 63 6.52 16.58 -5.55
N LEU A 64 5.49 15.76 -5.29
CA LEU A 64 4.11 16.01 -5.70
C LEU A 64 3.37 17.03 -4.81
N GLU A 65 3.84 17.22 -3.57
CA GLU A 65 3.27 18.17 -2.60
C GLU A 65 3.93 19.56 -2.61
N LEU A 66 4.90 19.79 -3.51
CA LEU A 66 5.60 21.06 -3.73
C LEU A 66 4.93 21.94 -4.80
#